data_AF-A0A662EA06-F1
#
_entry.id   AF-A0A662EA06-F1
#
_cell.length_a   1.000
_cell.length_b   1.000
_cell.length_c   1.000
_cell.angle_alpha   90.00
_cell.angle_beta   90.00
_cell.angle_gamma   90.00
#
_symmetry.space_group_name_H-M   'P 1'
#
loop_
_entity.id
_entity.type
_entity.pdbx_description
1 polymer ?
#
loop_
_entity_poly.entity_id
_entity_poly.type
_entity_poly.pdbx_seq_one_letter_code
_entity_poly.pdbx_strand_id
1 'polypeptide(L)'
;MQVTQLWRYPVKSMVGGVVDSVELDELGIVGDRTWAVRDLERGGIRGAKKIGSLMRLAASDGDGGDVLISLPDGSDVRTSDADVDERVSAALGHRVRLERLRPAEDVDHYRRGAPDTDDMMAELESIFGREEGEPLPDFSV
;
A
#
# COMPACT_ATOMS: atom_id res chain seq x y z
N MET A 1 29.66 13.46 -0.14
CA MET A 1 28.23 13.13 -0.22
C MET A 1 27.67 13.18 1.20
N GLN A 2 26.52 13.83 1.41
CA GLN A 2 25.87 13.97 2.72
C GLN A 2 24.39 13.60 2.57
N VAL A 3 23.84 12.89 3.56
CA VAL A 3 22.39 12.58 3.62
C VAL A 3 21.67 13.84 4.09
N THR A 4 20.66 14.30 3.35
CA THR A 4 19.91 15.53 3.68
C THR A 4 18.62 15.27 4.43
N GLN A 5 17.97 14.12 4.20
CA GLN A 5 16.72 13.72 4.83
C GLN A 5 16.60 12.21 4.90
N LEU A 6 15.87 11.73 5.91
CA LEU A 6 15.42 10.35 6.01
C LEU A 6 13.89 10.36 6.00
N TRP A 7 13.30 9.37 5.34
CA TRP A 7 11.87 9.24 5.21
C TRP A 7 11.44 7.83 5.57
N ARG A 8 10.29 7.71 6.24
CA ARG A 8 9.66 6.43 6.57
C ARG A 8 8.21 6.42 6.10
N TYR A 9 7.79 5.27 5.57
CA TYR A 9 6.47 5.02 4.99
C TYR A 9 5.87 3.78 5.63
N PRO A 10 5.30 3.87 6.85
CA PRO A 10 4.85 2.70 7.60
C PRO A 10 3.75 1.89 6.88
N VAL A 11 2.93 2.54 6.06
CA VAL A 11 1.88 1.90 5.26
C VAL A 11 2.18 2.03 3.77
N LYS A 12 2.15 0.90 3.05
CA LYS A 12 2.33 0.84 1.60
C LYS A 12 1.36 1.79 0.90
N SER A 13 1.91 2.66 0.05
CA SER A 13 1.18 3.62 -0.81
C SER A 13 0.51 4.81 -0.10
N MET A 14 0.68 4.96 1.23
CA MET A 14 0.34 6.19 1.94
C MET A 14 1.53 7.14 1.99
N VAL A 15 1.28 8.42 2.28
CA VAL A 15 2.30 9.45 2.46
C VAL A 15 3.06 9.19 3.75
N GLY A 16 4.39 9.09 3.67
CA GLY A 16 5.26 8.93 4.83
C GLY A 16 5.67 10.25 5.46
N GLY A 17 6.54 10.18 6.46
CA GLY A 17 7.06 11.33 7.19
C GLY A 17 8.59 11.40 7.20
N VAL A 18 9.12 12.60 7.46
CA VAL A 18 10.54 12.81 7.73
C VAL A 18 10.86 12.31 9.15
N VAL A 19 12.00 11.65 9.30
CA VAL A 19 12.50 11.17 10.60
C VAL A 19 13.96 11.58 10.79
N ASP A 20 14.38 11.76 12.05
CA ASP A 20 15.75 12.20 12.36
C ASP A 20 16.78 11.06 12.29
N SER A 21 16.33 9.83 12.49
CA SER A 21 17.18 8.63 12.48
C SER A 21 16.39 7.41 12.06
N VAL A 22 17.08 6.45 11.45
CA VAL A 22 16.53 5.13 11.11
C VAL A 22 17.47 4.03 11.55
N GLU A 23 16.90 2.88 11.89
CA GLU A 23 17.63 1.63 12.02
C GLU A 23 17.51 0.87 10.69
N LEU A 24 18.59 0.19 10.32
CA LEU A 24 18.67 -0.60 9.10
C LEU A 24 18.93 -2.07 9.44
N ASP A 25 18.18 -2.95 8.80
CA ASP A 25 18.42 -4.39 8.77
C ASP A 25 18.58 -4.89 7.33
N GLU A 26 18.61 -6.21 7.14
CA GLU A 26 18.75 -6.85 5.83
C GLU A 26 17.55 -6.59 4.89
N LEU A 27 16.39 -6.20 5.44
CA LEU A 27 15.17 -5.83 4.72
C LEU A 27 15.08 -4.31 4.49
N GLY A 28 15.87 -3.52 5.23
CA GLY A 28 16.10 -2.09 5.05
C GLY A 28 15.62 -1.25 6.24
N ILE A 29 14.86 -0.20 5.93
CA ILE A 29 13.92 0.53 6.79
C ILE A 29 13.29 -0.21 7.99
N VAL A 30 13.87 -0.32 9.19
CA VAL A 30 13.08 -0.88 10.33
C VAL A 30 11.84 0.01 10.56
N GLY A 31 10.66 -0.61 10.54
CA GLY A 31 9.35 0.07 10.63
C GLY A 31 8.75 0.52 9.28
N ASP A 32 9.54 0.53 8.21
CA ASP A 32 9.06 0.90 6.86
C ASP A 32 8.19 -0.20 6.25
N ARG A 33 7.07 0.21 5.63
CA ARG A 33 6.13 -0.67 4.89
C ARG A 33 5.70 -1.91 5.67
N THR A 34 5.52 -1.77 6.98
CA THR A 34 5.04 -2.82 7.88
C THR A 34 3.55 -3.09 7.74
N TRP A 35 2.83 -2.24 7.03
CA TRP A 35 1.39 -2.37 6.77
C TRP A 35 1.06 -2.18 5.29
N ALA A 36 -0.02 -2.81 4.84
CA ALA A 36 -0.60 -2.61 3.53
C ALA A 36 -2.13 -2.75 3.57
N VAL A 37 -2.81 -2.23 2.55
CA VAL A 37 -4.26 -2.46 2.39
C VAL A 37 -4.52 -3.73 1.56
N ARG A 38 -5.38 -4.60 2.07
CA ARG A 38 -6.04 -5.66 1.32
C ARG A 38 -7.36 -5.15 0.79
N ASP A 39 -7.58 -5.37 -0.51
CA ASP A 39 -8.86 -5.11 -1.16
C ASP A 39 -9.83 -6.24 -0.80
N LEU A 40 -11.00 -5.90 -0.26
CA LEU A 40 -12.01 -6.89 0.14
C LEU A 40 -12.99 -7.26 -0.97
N GLU A 41 -12.96 -6.53 -2.09
CA GLU A 41 -13.83 -6.79 -3.23
C GLU A 41 -13.15 -7.71 -4.23
N ARG A 42 -11.91 -7.38 -4.61
CA ARG A 42 -11.11 -8.17 -5.56
C ARG A 42 -10.13 -9.12 -4.88
N GLY A 43 -9.90 -8.94 -3.58
CA GLY A 43 -8.90 -9.70 -2.85
C GLY A 43 -7.48 -9.17 -3.08
N GLY A 44 -6.54 -9.74 -2.32
CA GLY A 44 -5.12 -9.43 -2.42
C GLY A 44 -4.74 -8.04 -1.92
N ILE A 45 -3.43 -7.84 -1.73
CA ILE A 45 -2.89 -6.52 -1.40
C ILE A 45 -2.97 -5.61 -2.63
N ARG A 46 -3.42 -4.37 -2.43
CA ARG A 46 -3.49 -3.33 -3.46
C ARG A 46 -2.72 -2.10 -3.02
N GLY A 47 -2.31 -1.28 -3.98
CA GLY A 47 -1.58 -0.03 -3.75
C GLY A 47 -2.12 1.08 -4.64
N ALA A 48 -1.43 2.22 -4.64
CA ALA A 48 -1.90 3.44 -5.30
C ALA A 48 -2.21 3.30 -6.81
N LYS A 49 -1.61 2.32 -7.51
CA LYS A 49 -1.95 2.04 -8.92
C LYS A 49 -3.41 1.62 -9.12
N LYS A 50 -4.02 0.98 -8.13
CA LYS A 50 -5.40 0.48 -8.16
C LYS A 50 -6.30 1.31 -7.24
N ILE A 51 -5.80 1.72 -6.08
CA ILE A 51 -6.52 2.56 -5.11
C ILE A 51 -5.73 3.88 -4.94
N GLY A 52 -5.83 4.77 -5.93
CA GLY A 52 -5.07 6.04 -5.95
C GLY A 52 -5.33 6.94 -4.74
N SER A 53 -6.50 6.80 -4.10
CA SER A 53 -6.88 7.53 -2.88
C SER A 53 -5.96 7.25 -1.69
N LEU A 54 -5.20 6.15 -1.69
CA LEU A 54 -4.20 5.86 -0.66
C LEU A 54 -3.16 6.97 -0.52
N MET A 55 -2.81 7.66 -1.61
CA MET A 55 -1.85 8.75 -1.59
C MET A 55 -2.39 10.04 -0.96
N ARG A 56 -3.65 10.05 -0.53
CA ARG A 56 -4.25 11.16 0.24
C ARG A 56 -4.23 10.91 1.75
N LEU A 57 -3.89 9.70 2.17
CA LEU A 57 -3.72 9.35 3.58
C LEU A 57 -2.23 9.47 3.92
N ALA A 58 -1.93 9.95 5.12
CA ALA A 58 -0.56 9.99 5.65
C ALA A 58 -0.42 9.00 6.80
N ALA A 59 0.77 8.42 6.95
CA ALA A 59 1.06 7.43 7.98
C ALA A 59 2.39 7.77 8.68
N SER A 60 2.39 7.69 10.00
CA SER A 60 3.57 7.85 10.85
C SER A 60 3.62 6.77 11.92
N ASP A 61 4.80 6.52 12.46
CA ASP A 61 4.96 5.56 13.56
C ASP A 61 4.13 6.02 14.76
N GLY A 62 3.40 5.08 15.36
CA GLY A 62 2.70 5.25 16.62
C GLY A 62 3.42 4.55 17.77
N ASP A 63 2.78 4.56 18.94
CA ASP A 63 3.30 3.87 20.12
C ASP A 63 3.15 2.35 20.00
N GLY A 64 4.05 1.59 20.61
CA GLY A 64 3.90 0.13 20.72
C GLY A 64 3.97 -0.66 19.40
N GLY A 65 4.44 -0.04 18.31
CA GLY A 65 4.51 -0.66 16.98
C GLY A 65 3.24 -0.52 16.15
N ASP A 66 2.29 0.28 16.63
CA ASP A 66 1.16 0.75 15.83
C ASP A 66 1.58 1.85 14.85
N VAL A 67 0.70 2.13 13.90
CA VAL A 67 0.82 3.25 12.97
C VAL A 67 -0.36 4.19 13.17
N LEU A 68 -0.07 5.49 13.22
CA LEU A 68 -1.07 6.54 13.16
C LEU A 68 -1.32 6.90 11.70
N ILE A 69 -2.58 6.89 11.28
CA ILE A 69 -3.02 7.22 9.92
C ILE A 69 -3.86 8.49 9.97
N SER A 70 -3.38 9.55 9.31
CA SER A 70 -4.12 10.79 9.12
C SER A 70 -4.98 10.69 7.86
N LEU A 71 -6.27 10.96 8.04
CA LEU A 71 -7.29 10.88 7.02
C LEU A 71 -7.51 12.24 6.33
N PRO A 72 -8.11 12.28 5.12
CA PRO A 72 -8.33 13.52 4.38
C PRO A 72 -9.28 14.52 5.07
N ASP A 73 -10.08 14.06 6.03
CA ASP A 73 -10.98 14.90 6.84
C ASP A 73 -10.27 15.57 8.02
N GLY A 74 -8.97 15.32 8.20
CA GLY A 74 -8.15 15.84 9.29
C GLY A 74 -8.23 15.02 10.58
N SER A 75 -9.00 13.93 10.61
CA SER A 75 -9.02 13.00 11.73
C SER A 75 -7.88 11.98 11.63
N ASP A 76 -7.47 11.44 12.77
CA ASP A 76 -6.50 10.35 12.84
C ASP A 76 -7.16 9.05 13.30
N VAL A 77 -6.58 7.92 12.89
CA VAL A 77 -6.94 6.57 13.34
C VAL A 77 -5.68 5.72 13.53
N ARG A 78 -5.65 4.85 14.54
CA ARG A 78 -4.53 3.93 14.78
C ARG A 78 -4.82 2.56 14.21
N THR A 79 -3.78 1.83 13.81
CA THR A 79 -3.88 0.42 13.41
C THR A 79 -4.43 -0.51 14.50
N SER A 80 -4.37 -0.09 15.78
CA SER A 80 -4.94 -0.82 16.91
C SER A 80 -6.39 -0.45 17.23
N ASP A 81 -6.94 0.59 16.60
CA ASP A 81 -8.35 0.97 16.80
C ASP A 81 -9.26 -0.11 16.21
N ALA A 82 -10.32 -0.49 16.94
CA ALA A 82 -11.20 -1.58 16.53
C ALA A 82 -11.99 -1.27 15.24
N ASP A 83 -12.14 0.00 14.90
CA ASP A 83 -12.87 0.52 13.74
C ASP A 83 -11.95 1.01 12.60
N VAL A 84 -10.64 0.73 12.67
CA VAL A 84 -9.66 1.26 11.70
C VAL A 84 -9.98 0.89 10.25
N ASP A 85 -10.36 -0.37 10.00
CA ASP A 85 -10.72 -0.85 8.66
C ASP A 85 -11.92 -0.09 8.09
N GLU A 86 -12.91 0.22 8.93
CA GLU A 86 -14.12 0.95 8.55
C GLU A 86 -13.77 2.40 8.20
N ARG A 87 -13.00 3.08 9.06
CA ARG A 87 -12.61 4.48 8.87
C ARG A 87 -11.71 4.66 7.65
N VAL A 88 -10.74 3.77 7.45
CA VAL A 88 -9.88 3.79 6.26
C VAL A 88 -10.68 3.47 5.01
N SER A 89 -11.59 2.48 5.06
CA SER A 89 -12.47 2.18 3.91
C SER A 89 -13.33 3.38 3.52
N ALA A 90 -13.91 4.07 4.50
CA ALA A 90 -14.71 5.27 4.28
C ALA A 90 -13.89 6.40 3.65
N ALA A 91 -12.69 6.66 4.17
CA ALA A 91 -11.78 7.68 3.64
C ALA A 91 -11.32 7.39 2.20
N LEU A 92 -11.16 6.11 1.85
CA LEU A 92 -10.75 5.68 0.52
C LEU A 92 -11.91 5.62 -0.48
N GLY A 93 -13.15 5.49 0.02
CA GLY A 93 -14.32 5.14 -0.80
C GLY A 93 -14.23 3.72 -1.38
N HIS A 94 -13.47 2.83 -0.72
CA HIS A 94 -13.19 1.46 -1.19
C HIS A 94 -13.10 0.52 0.01
N ARG A 95 -13.74 -0.66 -0.06
CA ARG A 95 -13.72 -1.61 1.07
C ARG A 95 -12.36 -2.29 1.17
N VAL A 96 -11.65 -1.99 2.25
CA VAL A 96 -10.30 -2.51 2.51
C VAL A 96 -10.16 -3.02 3.93
N ARG A 97 -9.09 -3.78 4.15
CA ARG A 97 -8.56 -4.13 5.47
C ARG A 97 -7.09 -3.78 5.55
N LEU A 98 -6.65 -3.23 6.68
CA LEU A 98 -5.22 -3.10 6.97
C LEU A 98 -4.65 -4.45 7.38
N GLU A 99 -3.55 -4.84 6.75
CA GLU A 99 -2.82 -6.06 7.08
C GLU A 99 -1.36 -5.77 7.36
N ARG A 100 -0.87 -6.36 8.44
CA ARG A 100 0.54 -6.32 8.81
C ARG A 100 1.36 -7.20 7.86
N LEU A 101 2.57 -6.75 7.57
CA LEU A 101 3.56 -7.51 6.81
C LEU A 101 3.79 -8.88 7.46
N ARG A 102 3.78 -9.91 6.61
CA ARG A 102 3.99 -11.32 6.99
C ARG A 102 5.36 -11.83 6.51
N PRO A 103 5.83 -12.98 6.98
CA PRO A 103 7.02 -13.63 6.43
C PRO A 103 6.91 -13.79 4.90
N ALA A 104 8.03 -13.64 4.18
CA ALA A 104 8.05 -13.65 2.72
C ALA A 104 7.59 -15.00 2.12
N GLU A 105 7.67 -16.06 2.91
CA GLU A 105 7.30 -17.43 2.57
C GLU A 105 5.79 -17.66 2.60
N ASP A 106 4.98 -16.72 3.15
CA ASP A 106 3.51 -16.76 3.10
C ASP A 106 3.00 -16.35 1.70
N VAL A 107 3.35 -17.16 0.70
CA VAL A 107 3.03 -16.91 -0.72
C VAL A 107 1.52 -16.74 -0.94
N ASP A 108 0.70 -17.46 -0.18
CA ASP A 108 -0.77 -17.39 -0.28
C ASP A 108 -1.30 -16.02 0.16
N HIS A 109 -0.75 -15.43 1.24
CA HIS A 109 -1.11 -14.08 1.66
C HIS A 109 -0.80 -13.03 0.57
N TYR A 110 0.29 -13.20 -0.18
CA TYR A 110 0.73 -12.28 -1.23
C TYR A 110 0.13 -12.54 -2.60
N ARG A 111 -0.73 -13.55 -2.77
CA ARG A 111 -1.42 -13.78 -4.04
C ARG A 111 -2.21 -12.53 -4.46
N ARG A 112 -2.04 -12.15 -5.74
CA ARG A 112 -2.81 -11.05 -6.34
C ARG A 112 -4.29 -11.44 -6.35
N GLY A 113 -5.14 -10.49 -5.97
CA GLY A 113 -6.58 -10.62 -6.19
C GLY A 113 -6.96 -10.54 -7.66
N ALA A 114 -8.24 -10.73 -7.93
CA ALA A 114 -8.86 -10.69 -9.25
C ALA A 114 -8.52 -9.41 -10.04
N PRO A 115 -8.46 -9.50 -11.39
CA PRO A 115 -8.25 -8.33 -12.25
C PRO A 115 -9.37 -7.30 -12.09
N ASP A 116 -9.18 -6.08 -12.58
CA ASP A 116 -10.21 -5.03 -12.48
C ASP A 116 -11.33 -5.22 -13.49
N THR A 117 -11.02 -5.89 -14.59
CA THR A 117 -11.90 -6.20 -15.72
C THR A 117 -11.85 -7.68 -16.05
N ASP A 118 -12.95 -8.21 -16.58
CA ASP A 118 -13.00 -9.56 -17.15
C ASP A 118 -12.35 -9.64 -18.53
N ASP A 119 -12.10 -8.48 -19.17
CA ASP A 119 -11.30 -8.40 -20.40
C ASP A 119 -9.81 -8.51 -20.07
N MET A 120 -9.29 -9.72 -20.27
CA MET A 120 -7.89 -10.04 -20.01
C MET A 120 -6.91 -9.19 -20.83
N MET A 121 -7.26 -8.81 -22.06
CA MET A 121 -6.37 -7.99 -22.89
C MET A 121 -6.29 -6.57 -22.36
N ALA A 122 -7.45 -5.98 -22.02
CA ALA A 122 -7.49 -4.66 -21.40
C ALA A 122 -6.76 -4.62 -20.04
N GLU A 123 -6.84 -5.68 -19.23
CA GLU A 123 -6.05 -5.77 -17.99
C GLU A 123 -4.54 -5.84 -18.28
N LEU A 124 -4.12 -6.63 -19.27
CA LEU A 124 -2.70 -6.71 -19.66
C LEU A 124 -2.18 -5.36 -20.15
N GLU A 125 -2.91 -4.71 -21.05
CA GLU A 125 -2.60 -3.36 -21.53
C GLU A 125 -2.44 -2.38 -20.36
N SER A 126 -3.37 -2.40 -19.41
CA SER A 126 -3.30 -1.59 -18.18
C SER A 126 -2.06 -1.90 -17.33
N ILE A 127 -1.74 -3.19 -17.13
CA ILE A 127 -0.57 -3.62 -16.34
C ILE A 127 0.74 -3.13 -16.96
N PHE A 128 0.85 -3.19 -18.29
CA PHE A 128 2.03 -2.73 -19.04
C PHE A 128 1.99 -1.24 -19.37
N GLY A 129 0.93 -0.53 -18.97
CA GLY A 129 0.74 0.89 -19.28
C GLY A 129 0.80 1.16 -20.77
N ARG A 130 0.10 0.34 -21.58
CA ARG A 130 -0.01 0.50 -23.02
C ARG A 130 -1.01 1.61 -23.38
N GLU A 131 -0.71 2.36 -24.43
CA GLU A 131 -1.69 3.22 -25.09
C GLU A 131 -2.60 2.41 -26.02
N GLU A 132 -3.73 3.01 -26.43
CA GLU A 132 -4.67 2.34 -27.35
C GLU A 132 -3.98 1.99 -28.68
N GLY A 133 -3.97 0.69 -29.02
CA GLY A 133 -3.32 0.17 -30.22
C GLY A 133 -1.80 -0.04 -30.10
N GLU A 134 -1.19 0.28 -28.95
CA GLU A 134 0.21 -0.06 -28.68
C GLU A 134 0.35 -1.57 -28.40
N PRO A 135 1.25 -2.30 -29.10
CA PRO A 135 1.41 -3.73 -28.87
C PRO A 135 1.96 -4.02 -27.46
N LEU A 136 1.60 -5.19 -26.92
CA LEU A 136 2.21 -5.71 -25.71
C LEU A 136 3.71 -5.97 -25.93
N PRO A 137 4.54 -5.93 -24.86
CA PRO A 137 5.93 -6.36 -24.93
C PRO A 137 6.05 -7.78 -25.49
N ASP A 138 7.11 -8.04 -26.26
CA ASP A 138 7.40 -9.39 -26.71
C ASP A 138 7.76 -10.27 -25.51
N PHE A 139 6.99 -11.34 -25.31
CA PHE A 139 7.19 -12.31 -24.22
C PHE A 139 8.04 -13.52 -24.63
N SER A 140 8.51 -13.57 -25.88
CA SER A 140 9.43 -14.61 -26.29
C SER A 140 10.78 -14.44 -25.58
N VAL A 141 11.34 -15.57 -25.12
CA VAL A 141 12.64 -15.68 -24.43
C VAL A 141 13.66 -16.35 -25.34
#